data_AF-A0A0C1ILM4-F1
#
_entry.id   AF-A0A0C1ILM4-F1
#
_cell.length_a   1.000
_cell.length_b   1.000
_cell.length_c   1.000
_cell.angle_alpha   90.00
_cell.angle_beta   90.00
_cell.angle_gamma   90.00
#
_symmetry.space_group_name_H-M   'P 1'
#
loop_
_entity.id
_entity.type
_entity.pdbx_description
1 polymer ?
#
loop_
_entity_poly.entity_id
_entity_poly.type
_entity_poly.pdbx_seq_one_letter_code
_entity_poly.pdbx_strand_id
1 'polypeptide(L)'
;MTNARAYTPQEIDAELDALAARYRAAGGFGVDLLNRLGGSGESLLERLPEPVRAGLTGATETALRVAMKGASQSRRLVPDQKPGVDRMVSAAMGAAGGAAGLPGALVELPATTAFLLRTIQSAAAEEGFDPDAESVTFDCIQVFAAAGPLAEDDGADLGFVSVRLGLPGGLHKLIAQVAPKLSTVLGQKLAAQAVPIAGAVAGAAVNYVFSGYYREMAHVHFGLRRLAVEADVAPEELTARLRQRLQGPDAAR
;
A
#
# COMPACT_ATOMS: atom_id res chain seq x y z
N MET A 1 -30.26 -8.32 -10.58
CA MET A 1 -29.85 -8.85 -11.90
C MET A 1 -29.37 -7.67 -12.72
N THR A 2 -28.10 -7.28 -12.53
CA THR A 2 -27.50 -6.18 -13.29
C THR A 2 -27.07 -6.74 -14.63
N ASN A 3 -27.52 -6.09 -15.70
CA ASN A 3 -27.33 -6.50 -17.09
C ASN A 3 -25.82 -6.49 -17.40
N ALA A 4 -25.16 -7.65 -17.36
CA ALA A 4 -23.74 -7.79 -17.66
C ALA A 4 -23.54 -7.62 -19.16
N ARG A 5 -23.33 -6.37 -19.59
CA ARG A 5 -22.84 -6.07 -20.94
C ARG A 5 -21.45 -6.68 -21.05
N ALA A 6 -21.26 -7.60 -21.99
CA ALA A 6 -19.95 -8.16 -22.27
C ALA A 6 -19.00 -7.03 -22.71
N TYR A 7 -17.84 -6.94 -22.07
CA TYR A 7 -16.79 -6.00 -22.47
C TYR A 7 -16.30 -6.33 -23.86
N THR A 8 -16.25 -5.33 -24.73
CA THR A 8 -15.56 -5.42 -26.01
C THR A 8 -14.04 -5.37 -25.81
N PRO A 9 -13.23 -5.93 -26.72
CA PRO A 9 -11.77 -5.82 -26.64
C PRO A 9 -11.27 -4.37 -26.50
N GLN A 10 -11.96 -3.43 -27.15
CA GLN A 10 -11.65 -1.99 -27.09
C GLN A 10 -11.95 -1.39 -25.72
N GLU A 11 -13.05 -1.79 -25.07
CA GLU A 11 -13.37 -1.36 -23.70
C GLU A 11 -12.35 -1.92 -22.69
N ILE A 12 -11.88 -3.16 -22.88
CA ILE A 12 -10.81 -3.75 -22.05
C ILE A 12 -9.49 -2.97 -22.21
N ASP A 13 -9.11 -2.65 -23.45
CA ASP A 13 -7.90 -1.86 -23.71
C ASP A 13 -7.98 -0.47 -23.07
N ALA A 14 -9.14 0.20 -23.17
CA ALA A 14 -9.36 1.52 -22.57
C ALA A 14 -9.29 1.50 -21.03
N GLU A 15 -9.87 0.48 -20.38
CA GLU A 15 -9.75 0.30 -18.93
C GLU A 15 -8.28 0.03 -18.53
N LEU A 16 -7.56 -0.81 -19.26
CA LEU A 16 -6.13 -1.06 -19.01
C LEU A 16 -5.28 0.20 -19.18
N ASP A 17 -5.58 1.05 -20.16
CA ASP A 17 -4.91 2.34 -20.35
C ASP A 17 -5.19 3.31 -19.20
N ALA A 18 -6.43 3.35 -18.71
CA ALA A 18 -6.81 4.14 -17.55
C ALA A 18 -6.09 3.68 -16.27
N LEU A 19 -6.01 2.37 -16.04
CA LEU A 19 -5.26 1.78 -14.93
C LEU A 19 -3.75 2.09 -15.05
N ALA A 20 -3.17 2.01 -16.25
CA ALA A 20 -1.78 2.34 -16.51
C ALA A 20 -1.48 3.84 -16.28
N ALA A 21 -2.38 4.73 -16.67
CA ALA A 21 -2.26 6.16 -16.41
C ALA A 21 -2.31 6.46 -14.90
N ARG A 22 -3.21 5.79 -14.17
CA ARG A 22 -3.36 5.91 -12.72
C ARG A 22 -2.10 5.44 -11.98
N TYR A 23 -1.54 4.31 -12.40
CA TYR A 23 -0.26 3.79 -11.87
C TYR A 23 0.90 4.77 -12.10
N ARG A 24 1.04 5.32 -13.31
CA ARG A 24 2.09 6.30 -13.63
C ARG A 24 1.96 7.58 -12.81
N ALA A 25 0.74 8.11 -12.68
CA ALA A 25 0.46 9.26 -11.84
C ALA A 25 0.81 9.00 -10.37
N ALA A 26 0.59 7.77 -9.88
CA ALA A 26 1.00 7.35 -8.54
C ALA A 26 2.53 7.32 -8.38
N GLY A 27 3.28 6.83 -9.37
CA GLY A 27 4.75 6.71 -9.33
C GLY A 27 5.49 8.05 -9.15
N GLY A 28 4.92 9.16 -9.64
CA GLY A 28 5.48 10.50 -9.45
C GLY A 28 5.56 10.94 -7.99
N PHE A 29 4.68 10.43 -7.12
CA PHE A 29 4.65 10.80 -5.70
C PHE A 29 5.85 10.27 -4.90
N GLY A 30 6.41 9.11 -5.27
CA GLY A 30 7.56 8.51 -4.60
C GLY A 30 8.88 9.21 -4.94
N VAL A 31 9.08 9.52 -6.23
CA VAL A 31 10.27 10.22 -6.72
C VAL A 31 10.35 11.64 -6.17
N ASP A 32 9.23 12.38 -6.13
CA ASP A 32 9.17 13.72 -5.54
C ASP A 32 9.48 13.73 -4.04
N LEU A 33 9.09 12.67 -3.32
CA LEU A 33 9.40 12.53 -1.91
C LEU A 33 10.88 12.21 -1.67
N LEU A 34 11.45 11.29 -2.45
CA LEU A 34 12.87 10.90 -2.37
C LEU A 34 13.79 12.10 -2.69
N ASN A 35 13.45 12.85 -3.74
CA ASN A 35 14.17 14.06 -4.13
C ASN A 35 14.13 15.15 -3.05
N ARG A 36 13.06 15.20 -2.24
CA ARG A 36 12.91 16.16 -1.13
C ARG A 36 13.53 15.69 0.18
N LEU A 37 13.69 14.38 0.39
CA LEU A 37 14.21 13.81 1.63
C LEU A 37 15.72 13.57 1.62
N GLY A 38 16.38 13.60 0.46
CA GLY A 38 17.84 13.47 0.35
C GLY A 38 18.30 12.03 0.65
N GLY A 39 18.59 11.28 -0.41
CA GLY A 39 18.84 9.85 -0.34
C GLY A 39 20.00 9.45 0.59
N SER A 40 19.72 8.47 1.45
CA SER A 40 20.65 7.42 1.93
C SER A 40 19.88 6.48 2.88
N GLY A 41 19.15 5.50 2.35
CA GLY A 41 18.37 4.54 3.14
C GLY A 41 19.20 3.43 3.79
N GLU A 42 20.31 3.04 3.18
CA GLU A 42 21.11 1.87 3.59
C GLU A 42 21.91 2.10 4.87
N SER A 43 22.45 3.31 5.08
CA SER A 43 23.23 3.67 6.28
C SER A 43 22.37 3.85 7.54
N LEU A 44 21.05 3.96 7.40
CA LEU A 44 20.16 4.31 8.53
C LEU A 44 19.76 3.08 9.35
N LEU A 45 19.51 1.93 8.73
CA LEU A 45 19.17 0.68 9.42
C LEU A 45 20.28 0.22 10.39
N GLU A 46 21.55 0.44 10.02
CA GLU A 46 22.72 0.10 10.83
C GLU A 46 22.82 0.94 12.12
N ARG A 47 22.15 2.10 12.16
CA ARG A 47 22.12 2.98 13.34
C ARG A 47 21.12 2.52 14.41
N LEU A 48 20.27 1.55 14.11
CA LEU A 48 19.36 0.98 15.11
C LEU A 48 20.13 0.06 16.07
N PRO A 49 19.81 0.06 17.37
CA PRO A 49 20.36 -0.89 18.32
C PRO A 49 20.10 -2.34 17.89
N GLU A 50 21.09 -3.23 18.08
CA GLU A 50 21.00 -4.68 17.80
C GLU A 50 19.67 -5.32 18.27
N PRO A 51 19.20 -5.10 19.51
CA PRO A 51 17.95 -5.70 19.98
C PRO A 51 16.71 -5.26 19.18
N VAL A 52 16.73 -4.02 18.67
CA VAL A 52 15.63 -3.47 17.86
C VAL A 52 15.67 -4.12 16.49
N ARG A 53 16.84 -4.12 15.83
CA ARG A 53 17.03 -4.75 14.51
C ARG A 53 16.66 -6.23 14.52
N ALA A 54 17.06 -6.98 15.54
CA ALA A 54 16.76 -8.41 15.68
C ALA A 54 15.26 -8.70 15.89
N GLY A 55 14.51 -7.75 16.46
CA GLY A 55 13.08 -7.89 16.75
C GLY A 55 12.12 -7.36 15.67
N LEU A 56 12.62 -6.63 14.67
CA LEU A 56 11.79 -5.92 13.68
C LEU A 56 10.81 -6.84 12.95
N THR A 57 11.23 -8.05 12.57
CA THR A 57 10.39 -8.99 11.83
C THR A 57 9.18 -9.45 12.62
N GLY A 58 9.39 -9.92 13.86
CA GLY A 58 8.29 -10.36 14.73
C GLY A 58 7.36 -9.22 15.15
N ALA A 59 7.93 -8.03 15.37
CA ALA A 59 7.16 -6.82 15.68
C ALA A 59 6.28 -6.41 14.50
N THR A 60 6.82 -6.45 13.27
CA THR A 60 6.08 -6.13 12.03
C THR A 60 4.94 -7.10 11.78
N GLU A 61 5.16 -8.41 11.97
CA GLU A 61 4.12 -9.42 11.84
C GLU A 61 2.94 -9.15 12.79
N THR A 62 3.25 -8.83 14.06
CA THR A 62 2.27 -8.52 15.09
C THR A 62 1.53 -7.21 14.77
N ALA A 63 2.27 -6.17 14.38
CA ALA A 63 1.71 -4.87 14.02
C ALA A 63 0.76 -5.00 12.82
N LEU A 64 1.13 -5.75 11.78
CA LEU A 64 0.30 -5.95 10.60
C LEU A 64 -1.01 -6.66 10.96
N ARG A 65 -0.97 -7.67 11.84
CA ARG A 65 -2.17 -8.38 12.32
C ARG A 65 -3.10 -7.46 13.10
N VAL A 66 -2.55 -6.68 14.03
CA VAL A 66 -3.33 -5.71 14.83
C VAL A 66 -3.92 -4.62 13.94
N ALA A 67 -3.13 -4.11 13.00
CA ALA A 67 -3.53 -3.07 12.08
C ALA A 67 -4.66 -3.53 11.16
N MET A 68 -4.60 -4.74 10.62
CA MET A 68 -5.67 -5.32 9.80
C MET A 68 -6.97 -5.47 10.59
N LYS A 69 -6.89 -6.03 11.81
CA LYS A 69 -8.07 -6.18 12.67
C LYS A 69 -8.67 -4.81 13.03
N GLY A 70 -7.81 -3.84 13.34
CA GLY A 70 -8.21 -2.45 13.61
C GLY A 70 -8.84 -1.78 12.40
N ALA A 71 -8.29 -1.95 11.20
CA ALA A 71 -8.83 -1.38 9.96
C ALA A 71 -10.25 -1.90 9.69
N SER A 72 -10.45 -3.22 9.68
CA SER A 72 -11.78 -3.82 9.47
C SER A 72 -12.79 -3.44 10.56
N GLN A 73 -12.37 -3.43 11.83
CA GLN A 73 -13.25 -2.99 12.93
C GLN A 73 -13.60 -1.49 12.84
N SER A 74 -12.63 -0.65 12.51
CA SER A 74 -12.83 0.81 12.42
C SER A 74 -13.78 1.18 11.30
N ARG A 75 -13.82 0.40 10.20
CA ARG A 75 -14.76 0.57 9.09
C ARG A 75 -16.21 0.28 9.49
N ARG A 76 -16.42 -0.71 10.37
CA ARG A 76 -17.75 -1.05 10.88
C ARG A 76 -18.32 0.02 11.83
N LEU A 77 -17.45 0.74 12.51
CA LEU A 77 -17.83 1.73 13.53
C LEU A 77 -17.84 3.17 13.02
N VAL A 78 -17.03 3.48 12.01
CA VAL A 78 -16.88 4.83 11.45
C VAL A 78 -17.08 4.77 9.93
N PRO A 79 -18.10 5.45 9.37
CA PRO A 79 -18.33 5.50 7.94
C PRO A 79 -17.10 5.96 7.14
N ASP A 80 -17.00 5.53 5.88
CA ASP A 80 -15.98 6.04 4.96
C ASP A 80 -16.13 7.55 4.82
N GLN A 81 -15.02 8.29 5.00
CA GLN A 81 -15.02 9.74 4.89
C GLN A 81 -14.55 10.16 3.49
N LYS A 82 -14.77 11.44 3.15
CA LYS A 82 -14.33 11.95 1.85
C LYS A 82 -12.80 11.87 1.73
N PRO A 83 -12.25 11.65 0.52
CA PRO A 83 -10.81 11.50 0.26
C PRO A 83 -9.88 12.53 0.90
N GLY A 84 -10.33 13.77 1.07
CA GLY A 84 -9.54 14.84 1.68
C GLY A 84 -9.48 14.78 3.21
N VAL A 85 -10.50 14.20 3.86
CA VAL A 85 -10.57 14.09 5.32
C VAL A 85 -9.65 12.99 5.82
N ASP A 86 -9.60 11.86 5.14
CA ASP A 86 -8.72 10.73 5.49
C ASP A 86 -7.24 11.15 5.46
N ARG A 87 -6.83 11.89 4.42
CA ARG A 87 -5.45 12.39 4.32
C ARG A 87 -5.10 13.41 5.40
N MET A 88 -6.05 14.22 5.84
CA MET A 88 -5.84 15.19 6.93
C MET A 88 -5.71 14.50 8.30
N VAL A 89 -6.47 13.43 8.54
CA VAL A 89 -6.32 12.58 9.73
C VAL A 89 -4.95 11.89 9.72
N SER A 90 -4.52 11.35 8.58
CA SER A 90 -3.19 10.75 8.41
C SER A 90 -2.05 11.74 8.69
N ALA A 91 -2.17 12.96 8.18
CA ALA A 91 -1.22 14.05 8.41
C ALA A 91 -1.16 14.43 9.91
N ALA A 92 -2.31 14.52 10.57
CA ALA A 92 -2.39 14.82 12.01
C ALA A 92 -1.76 13.70 12.87
N MET A 93 -1.98 12.43 12.51
CA MET A 93 -1.34 11.28 13.17
C MET A 93 0.19 11.29 12.99
N GLY A 94 0.68 11.64 11.78
CA GLY A 94 2.11 11.79 11.50
C GLY A 94 2.78 12.92 12.29
N ALA A 95 2.08 14.04 12.47
CA ALA A 95 2.56 15.17 13.27
C ALA A 95 2.65 14.83 14.77
N ALA A 96 1.62 14.17 15.31
CA ALA A 96 1.59 13.76 16.72
C ALA A 96 2.64 12.68 17.04
N GLY A 97 2.82 11.71 16.15
CA GLY A 97 3.86 10.68 16.28
C GLY A 97 5.28 11.24 16.20
N GLY A 98 5.52 12.18 15.28
CA GLY A 98 6.82 12.82 15.09
C GLY A 98 7.24 13.75 16.24
N ALA A 99 6.28 14.39 16.93
CA ALA A 99 6.56 15.31 18.04
C ALA A 99 6.96 14.60 19.36
N ALA A 100 6.60 13.33 19.52
CA ALA A 100 6.85 12.55 20.75
C ALA A 100 8.15 11.72 20.71
N GLY A 101 8.95 11.80 19.64
CA GLY A 101 10.21 11.08 19.49
C GLY A 101 10.04 9.55 19.41
N LEU A 102 11.09 8.79 19.76
CA LEU A 102 11.12 7.31 19.66
C LEU A 102 9.92 6.58 20.32
N PRO A 103 9.42 6.98 21.52
CA PRO A 103 8.23 6.35 22.10
C PRO A 103 6.94 6.61 21.32
N GLY A 104 6.81 7.79 20.69
CA GLY A 104 5.68 8.15 19.84
C GLY A 104 5.70 7.43 18.49
N ALA A 105 6.88 7.29 17.89
CA ALA A 105 7.08 6.57 16.62
C ALA A 105 6.66 5.09 16.72
N LEU A 106 6.90 4.44 17.87
CA LEU A 106 6.49 3.05 18.11
C LEU A 106 4.96 2.86 18.13
N VAL A 107 4.19 3.90 18.45
CA VAL A 107 2.72 3.89 18.41
C VAL A 107 2.18 4.39 17.06
N GLU A 108 2.89 5.34 16.42
CA GLU A 108 2.54 5.89 15.10
C GLU A 108 2.59 4.82 14.01
N LEU A 109 3.52 3.86 14.09
CA LEU A 109 3.68 2.85 13.05
C LEU A 109 2.49 1.89 12.92
N PRO A 110 1.99 1.23 13.98
CA PRO A 110 0.78 0.41 13.88
C PRO A 110 -0.44 1.22 13.46
N ALA A 111 -0.56 2.47 13.93
CA ALA A 111 -1.71 3.32 13.64
C ALA A 111 -1.72 3.81 12.18
N THR A 112 -0.56 4.21 11.64
CA THR A 112 -0.39 4.56 10.23
C THR A 112 -0.62 3.35 9.33
N THR A 113 -0.08 2.19 9.73
CA THR A 113 -0.30 0.93 9.00
C THR A 113 -1.80 0.59 8.95
N ALA A 114 -2.52 0.68 10.07
CA ALA A 114 -3.97 0.47 10.12
C ALA A 114 -4.73 1.45 9.22
N PHE A 115 -4.33 2.72 9.21
CA PHE A 115 -4.93 3.75 8.37
C PHE A 115 -4.69 3.50 6.88
N LEU A 116 -3.48 3.12 6.48
CA LEU A 116 -3.16 2.80 5.07
C LEU A 116 -3.94 1.56 4.60
N LEU A 117 -4.01 0.52 5.45
CA LEU A 117 -4.82 -0.66 5.16
C LEU A 117 -6.31 -0.32 5.05
N ARG A 118 -6.83 0.57 5.91
CA ARG A 118 -8.19 1.10 5.78
C ARG A 118 -8.39 1.84 4.45
N THR A 119 -7.41 2.65 4.03
CA THR A 119 -7.44 3.36 2.74
C THR A 119 -7.53 2.39 1.56
N ILE A 120 -6.75 1.30 1.61
CA ILE A 120 -6.78 0.23 0.61
C ILE A 120 -8.14 -0.50 0.61
N GLN A 121 -8.67 -0.82 1.79
CA GLN A 121 -10.01 -1.42 1.95
C GLN A 121 -11.12 -0.52 1.39
N SER A 122 -11.01 0.81 1.54
CA SER A 122 -11.98 1.74 0.98
C SER A 122 -11.92 1.81 -0.55
N ALA A 123 -10.73 1.77 -1.14
CA ALA A 123 -10.61 1.62 -2.59
C ALA A 123 -11.19 0.28 -3.10
N ALA A 124 -11.00 -0.82 -2.37
CA ALA A 124 -11.61 -2.11 -2.70
C ALA A 124 -13.15 -2.02 -2.74
N ALA A 125 -13.75 -1.36 -1.74
CA ALA A 125 -15.19 -1.14 -1.68
C ALA A 125 -15.71 -0.23 -2.80
N GLU A 126 -14.94 0.80 -3.20
CA GLU A 126 -15.26 1.66 -4.33
C GLU A 126 -15.27 0.89 -5.67
N GLU A 127 -14.42 -0.13 -5.81
CA GLU A 127 -14.43 -1.07 -6.95
C GLU A 127 -15.46 -2.20 -6.81
N GLY A 128 -16.30 -2.17 -5.76
CA GLY A 128 -17.41 -3.12 -5.57
C GLY A 128 -17.06 -4.41 -4.84
N PHE A 129 -15.87 -4.53 -4.26
CA PHE A 129 -15.49 -5.70 -3.45
C PHE A 129 -15.87 -5.55 -1.99
N ASP A 130 -16.27 -6.64 -1.33
CA ASP A 130 -16.51 -6.67 0.11
C ASP A 130 -15.18 -6.73 0.89
N PRO A 131 -14.77 -5.67 1.62
CA PRO A 131 -13.49 -5.66 2.33
C PRO A 131 -13.41 -6.65 3.49
N ASP A 132 -14.55 -7.15 3.98
CA ASP A 132 -14.61 -8.17 5.03
C ASP A 132 -14.43 -9.59 4.47
N ALA A 133 -14.47 -9.78 3.15
CA ALA A 133 -14.18 -11.06 2.52
C ALA A 133 -12.70 -11.42 2.69
N GLU A 134 -12.42 -12.68 3.03
CA GLU A 134 -11.04 -13.15 3.28
C GLU A 134 -10.13 -12.95 2.06
N SER A 135 -10.65 -13.15 0.84
CA SER A 135 -9.92 -12.91 -0.40
C SER A 135 -9.57 -11.44 -0.62
N VAL A 136 -10.45 -10.51 -0.25
CA VAL A 136 -10.23 -9.07 -0.38
C VAL A 136 -9.26 -8.58 0.70
N THR A 137 -9.37 -9.13 1.92
CA THR A 137 -8.41 -8.90 3.00
C THR A 137 -6.99 -9.33 2.60
N PHE A 138 -6.89 -10.48 1.93
CA PHE A 138 -5.64 -10.98 1.37
C PHE A 138 -5.05 -10.01 0.34
N ASP A 139 -5.87 -9.57 -0.61
CA ASP A 139 -5.49 -8.61 -1.65
C ASP A 139 -5.06 -7.26 -1.05
N CYS A 140 -5.69 -6.80 0.02
CA CYS A 140 -5.28 -5.57 0.71
C CYS A 140 -3.85 -5.66 1.26
N ILE A 141 -3.46 -6.81 1.81
CA ILE A 141 -2.09 -7.03 2.29
C ILE A 141 -1.10 -7.13 1.13
N GLN A 142 -1.51 -7.77 0.02
CA GLN A 142 -0.69 -7.81 -1.19
C GLN A 142 -0.42 -6.40 -1.72
N VAL A 143 -1.44 -5.56 -1.84
CA VAL A 143 -1.29 -4.15 -2.25
C VAL A 143 -0.38 -3.42 -1.27
N PHE A 144 -0.58 -3.61 0.03
CA PHE A 144 0.24 -2.96 1.06
C PHE A 144 1.73 -3.34 0.97
N ALA A 145 2.01 -4.62 0.71
CA ALA A 145 3.36 -5.18 0.63
C ALA A 145 4.06 -4.91 -0.71
N ALA A 146 3.30 -4.93 -1.82
CA ALA A 146 3.83 -4.72 -3.16
C ALA A 146 4.11 -3.25 -3.46
N ALA A 147 3.31 -2.34 -2.89
CA ALA A 147 3.38 -0.92 -3.22
C ALA A 147 4.42 -0.13 -2.40
N GLY A 148 5.21 -0.73 -1.50
CA GLY A 148 6.10 0.02 -0.59
C GLY A 148 6.98 1.11 -1.25
N PRO A 149 6.78 2.42 -0.98
CA PRO A 149 7.49 3.54 -1.61
C PRO A 149 8.95 3.73 -1.17
N LEU A 150 9.47 2.81 -0.34
CA LEU A 150 10.84 2.82 0.21
C LEU A 150 11.70 1.66 -0.32
N ALA A 151 11.15 0.81 -1.19
CA ALA A 151 11.97 -0.12 -1.96
C ALA A 151 12.53 0.66 -3.15
N GLU A 152 13.74 1.19 -3.02
CA GLU A 152 14.54 1.51 -4.19
C GLU A 152 14.70 0.22 -5.01
N ASP A 153 14.52 0.36 -6.31
CA ASP A 153 14.56 -0.70 -7.33
C ASP A 153 13.33 -1.63 -7.37
N ASP A 154 12.33 -1.21 -8.15
CA ASP A 154 11.86 -1.90 -9.35
C ASP A 154 10.39 -1.51 -9.59
N GLY A 155 10.18 -0.62 -10.55
CA GLY A 155 8.86 -0.33 -11.12
C GLY A 155 8.23 -1.53 -11.87
N ALA A 156 8.70 -2.75 -11.61
CA ALA A 156 8.41 -3.95 -12.37
C ALA A 156 7.79 -5.09 -11.55
N ASP A 157 7.77 -5.02 -10.22
CA ASP A 157 7.16 -6.07 -9.39
C ASP A 157 5.67 -5.82 -9.13
N LEU A 158 4.90 -5.73 -10.23
CA LEU A 158 3.49 -6.16 -10.27
C LEU A 158 3.39 -7.69 -10.11
N GLY A 159 4.24 -8.28 -9.28
CA GLY A 159 4.11 -9.63 -8.78
C GLY A 159 2.94 -9.65 -7.83
N PHE A 160 1.73 -9.56 -8.38
CA PHE A 160 0.52 -10.01 -7.70
C PHE A 160 0.76 -11.49 -7.43
N VAL A 161 1.30 -11.79 -6.25
CA VAL A 161 1.64 -13.15 -5.87
C VAL A 161 0.30 -13.86 -5.75
N SER A 162 -0.05 -14.60 -6.79
CA SER A 162 -1.20 -15.49 -6.88
C SER A 162 -1.01 -16.66 -5.90
N VAL A 163 -0.97 -16.35 -4.60
CA VAL A 163 -1.20 -17.36 -3.59
C VAL A 163 -2.63 -17.83 -3.81
N ARG A 164 -2.75 -19.08 -4.22
CA ARG A 164 -4.03 -19.75 -4.42
C ARG A 164 -4.86 -19.61 -3.14
N LEU A 165 -5.91 -18.81 -3.22
CA LEU A 165 -6.96 -18.70 -2.22
C LEU A 165 -7.59 -20.08 -2.01
N GLY A 166 -7.74 -20.51 -0.75
CA GLY A 166 -8.47 -21.75 -0.42
C GLY A 166 -7.95 -22.56 0.76
N LEU A 167 -6.85 -22.16 1.41
CA LEU A 167 -6.35 -22.86 2.60
C LEU A 167 -6.67 -22.09 3.89
N PRO A 168 -7.28 -22.75 4.90
CA PRO A 168 -7.37 -22.20 6.25
C PRO A 168 -5.98 -21.75 6.73
N GLY A 169 -5.85 -20.49 7.14
CA GLY A 169 -4.58 -19.89 7.57
C GLY A 169 -3.69 -19.33 6.45
N GLY A 170 -4.19 -19.21 5.21
CA GLY A 170 -3.48 -18.55 4.11
C GLY A 170 -3.09 -17.11 4.44
N LEU A 171 -3.94 -16.37 5.16
CA LEU A 171 -3.65 -15.03 5.65
C LEU A 171 -2.42 -14.97 6.58
N HIS A 172 -2.30 -15.92 7.52
CA HIS A 172 -1.14 -15.99 8.42
C HIS A 172 0.16 -16.27 7.66
N LYS A 173 0.11 -17.15 6.66
CA LYS A 173 1.25 -17.43 5.78
C LYS A 173 1.65 -16.22 4.95
N LEU A 174 0.67 -15.48 4.40
CA LEU A 174 0.94 -14.25 3.67
C LEU A 174 1.62 -13.22 4.56
N ILE A 175 1.08 -12.96 5.75
CA ILE A 175 1.67 -12.01 6.71
C ILE A 175 3.12 -12.43 7.02
N ALA A 176 3.38 -13.71 7.30
CA ALA A 176 4.73 -14.21 7.54
C ALA A 176 5.66 -14.07 6.32
N GLN A 177 5.12 -14.19 5.10
CA GLN A 177 5.87 -14.03 3.86
C GLN A 177 6.23 -12.57 3.56
N VAL A 178 5.33 -11.62 3.84
CA VAL A 178 5.55 -10.20 3.54
C VAL A 178 6.24 -9.44 4.68
N ALA A 179 6.17 -9.95 5.92
CA ALA A 179 6.74 -9.30 7.10
C ALA A 179 8.24 -8.97 6.96
N PRO A 180 9.12 -9.85 6.43
CA PRO A 180 10.54 -9.51 6.26
C PRO A 180 10.76 -8.28 5.38
N LYS A 181 10.07 -8.18 4.23
CA LYS A 181 10.17 -7.03 3.31
C LYS A 181 9.66 -5.74 3.98
N LEU A 182 8.53 -5.83 4.66
CA LEU A 182 7.96 -4.70 5.40
C LEU A 182 8.84 -4.25 6.57
N SER A 183 9.56 -5.19 7.20
CA SER A 183 10.44 -4.89 8.34
C SER A 183 11.63 -4.03 7.94
N THR A 184 12.17 -4.24 6.73
CA THR A 184 13.23 -3.40 6.16
C THR A 184 12.73 -1.97 5.97
N VAL A 185 11.58 -1.80 5.32
CA VAL A 185 10.93 -0.50 5.05
C VAL A 185 10.59 0.23 6.36
N LEU A 186 9.97 -0.46 7.32
CA LEU A 186 9.62 0.12 8.61
C LEU A 186 10.86 0.45 9.44
N GLY A 187 11.90 -0.38 9.37
CA GLY A 187 13.20 -0.12 10.00
C GLY A 187 13.87 1.13 9.44
N GLN A 188 13.83 1.34 8.12
CA GLN A 188 14.30 2.57 7.49
C GLN A 188 13.49 3.79 7.96
N LYS A 189 12.15 3.69 8.04
CA LYS A 189 11.31 4.79 8.56
C LYS A 189 11.65 5.13 10.02
N LEU A 190 11.83 4.13 10.88
CA LEU A 190 12.25 4.33 12.28
C LEU A 190 13.61 5.00 12.37
N ALA A 191 14.56 4.56 11.57
CA ALA A 191 15.90 5.13 11.55
C ALA A 191 15.93 6.56 11.01
N ALA A 192 15.12 6.87 10.00
CA ALA A 192 14.94 8.23 9.48
C ALA A 192 14.30 9.15 10.52
N GLN A 193 13.30 8.67 11.26
CA GLN A 193 12.66 9.42 12.36
C GLN A 193 13.58 9.63 13.58
N ALA A 194 14.65 8.86 13.71
CA ALA A 194 15.67 9.09 14.72
C ALA A 194 16.59 10.28 14.39
N VAL A 195 16.55 10.81 13.16
CA VAL A 195 17.27 12.03 12.76
C VAL A 195 16.42 13.26 13.14
N PRO A 196 16.88 14.14 14.06
CA PRO A 196 16.05 15.21 14.64
C PRO A 196 15.59 16.31 13.68
N ILE A 197 16.15 16.39 12.46
CA ILE A 197 16.11 17.59 11.61
C ILE A 197 14.82 17.69 10.76
N ALA A 198 14.03 16.61 10.61
CA ALA A 198 12.84 16.57 9.75
C ALA A 198 11.50 16.49 10.50
N GLY A 199 11.43 17.01 11.73
CA GLY A 199 10.31 16.80 12.67
C GLY A 199 8.96 17.39 12.24
N ALA A 200 7.90 16.60 12.41
CA ALA A 200 6.46 16.88 12.27
C ALA A 200 5.93 17.29 10.86
N VAL A 201 6.47 18.33 10.21
CA VAL A 201 5.96 18.79 8.91
C VAL A 201 6.31 17.81 7.78
N ALA A 202 7.54 17.28 7.79
CA ALA A 202 7.94 16.26 6.84
C ALA A 202 7.18 14.94 7.09
N GLY A 203 6.94 14.56 8.34
CA GLY A 203 6.15 13.37 8.69
C GLY A 203 4.69 13.45 8.24
N ALA A 204 4.05 14.61 8.42
CA ALA A 204 2.70 14.86 7.94
C ALA A 204 2.61 14.83 6.39
N ALA A 205 3.60 15.43 5.71
CA ALA A 205 3.68 15.40 4.25
C ALA A 205 3.91 13.97 3.72
N VAL A 206 4.82 13.21 4.34
CA VAL A 206 5.08 11.79 4.00
C VAL A 206 3.82 10.96 4.13
N ASN A 207 3.11 11.03 5.25
CA ASN A 207 1.90 10.25 5.47
C ASN A 207 0.76 10.68 4.51
N TYR A 208 0.63 11.98 4.21
CA TYR A 208 -0.31 12.49 3.20
C TYR A 208 -0.02 11.93 1.80
N VAL A 209 1.25 11.96 1.38
CA VAL A 209 1.70 11.46 0.07
C VAL A 209 1.51 9.94 -0.02
N PHE A 210 1.92 9.19 1.00
CA PHE A 210 1.76 7.73 1.05
C PHE A 210 0.30 7.31 1.02
N SER A 211 -0.58 8.00 1.77
CA SER A 211 -2.02 7.72 1.73
C SER A 211 -2.59 7.85 0.32
N GLY A 212 -2.23 8.91 -0.41
CA GLY A 212 -2.62 9.10 -1.80
C GLY A 212 -2.11 7.97 -2.68
N TYR A 213 -0.81 7.70 -2.63
CA TYR A 213 -0.17 6.65 -3.41
C TYR A 213 -0.78 5.25 -3.17
N TYR A 214 -0.94 4.83 -1.90
CA TYR A 214 -1.52 3.52 -1.58
C TYR A 214 -2.97 3.38 -2.04
N ARG A 215 -3.73 4.49 -2.03
CA ARG A 215 -5.09 4.49 -2.59
C ARG A 215 -5.08 4.27 -4.10
N GLU A 216 -4.24 4.99 -4.83
CA GLU A 216 -4.15 4.84 -6.29
C GLU A 216 -3.71 3.42 -6.68
N MET A 217 -2.74 2.85 -5.96
CA MET A 217 -2.30 1.47 -6.16
C MET A 217 -3.41 0.45 -5.86
N ALA A 218 -4.22 0.70 -4.83
CA ALA A 218 -5.38 -0.13 -4.52
C ALA A 218 -6.42 -0.08 -5.65
N HIS A 219 -6.70 1.09 -6.21
CA HIS A 219 -7.59 1.20 -7.37
C HIS A 219 -7.05 0.50 -8.61
N VAL A 220 -5.73 0.55 -8.85
CA VAL A 220 -5.12 -0.21 -9.95
C VAL A 220 -5.34 -1.71 -9.74
N HIS A 221 -5.06 -2.21 -8.53
CA HIS A 221 -5.21 -3.63 -8.22
C HIS A 221 -6.67 -4.11 -8.27
N PHE A 222 -7.57 -3.45 -7.55
CA PHE A 222 -8.98 -3.85 -7.49
C PHE A 222 -9.71 -3.54 -8.79
N GLY A 223 -9.35 -2.48 -9.52
CA GLY A 223 -9.86 -2.21 -10.85
C GLY A 223 -9.46 -3.30 -11.86
N LEU A 224 -8.21 -3.78 -11.82
CA LEU A 224 -7.77 -4.91 -12.64
C LEU A 224 -8.52 -6.20 -12.29
N ARG A 225 -8.75 -6.45 -11.00
CA ARG A 225 -9.53 -7.60 -10.52
C ARG A 225 -10.99 -7.52 -10.94
N ARG A 226 -11.60 -6.33 -10.87
CA ARG A 226 -12.98 -6.07 -11.34
C ARG A 226 -13.07 -6.35 -12.84
N LEU A 227 -12.14 -5.81 -13.62
CA LEU A 227 -12.07 -6.02 -15.06
C LEU A 227 -11.91 -7.50 -15.42
N ALA A 228 -11.08 -8.25 -14.69
CA ALA A 228 -10.91 -9.70 -14.89
C ALA A 228 -12.24 -10.46 -14.73
N VAL A 229 -13.02 -10.11 -13.69
CA VAL A 229 -14.31 -10.75 -13.40
C VAL A 229 -15.38 -10.32 -14.42
N GLU A 230 -15.47 -9.04 -14.74
CA GLU A 230 -16.53 -8.53 -15.63
C GLU A 230 -16.29 -8.86 -17.11
N ALA A 231 -15.04 -8.89 -17.55
CA ALA A 231 -14.66 -9.24 -18.92
C ALA A 231 -14.44 -10.74 -19.13
N ASP A 232 -14.52 -11.56 -18.06
CA ASP A 232 -14.21 -13.00 -18.08
C ASP A 232 -12.84 -13.31 -18.70
N VAL A 233 -11.82 -12.54 -18.29
CA VAL A 233 -10.43 -12.68 -18.75
C VAL A 233 -9.55 -13.11 -17.57
N ALA A 234 -8.60 -14.01 -17.84
CA ALA A 234 -7.65 -14.46 -16.83
C ALA A 234 -6.87 -13.26 -16.23
N PRO A 235 -6.81 -13.13 -14.89
CA PRO A 235 -6.07 -12.04 -14.23
C PRO A 235 -4.60 -11.94 -14.66
N GLU A 236 -3.96 -13.07 -14.96
CA GLU A 236 -2.57 -13.14 -15.42
C GLU A 236 -2.39 -12.49 -16.79
N GLU A 237 -3.37 -12.65 -17.68
CA GLU A 237 -3.36 -12.04 -19.01
C GLU A 237 -3.51 -10.52 -18.90
N LEU A 238 -4.49 -10.04 -18.11
CA LEU A 238 -4.67 -8.60 -17.89
C LEU A 238 -3.46 -7.97 -17.20
N THR A 239 -2.85 -8.67 -16.24
CA THR A 239 -1.60 -8.24 -15.59
C THR A 239 -0.46 -8.12 -16.59
N ALA A 240 -0.30 -9.10 -17.49
CA ALA A 240 0.73 -9.05 -18.53
C ALA A 240 0.52 -7.88 -19.49
N ARG A 241 -0.73 -7.64 -19.90
CA ARG A 241 -1.10 -6.51 -20.77
C ARG A 241 -0.92 -5.15 -20.11
N LEU A 242 -1.20 -5.04 -18.81
CA LEU A 242 -0.94 -3.85 -18.01
C LEU A 242 0.58 -3.61 -17.90
N ARG A 243 1.36 -4.66 -17.59
CA ARG A 243 2.83 -4.56 -17.51
C ARG A 243 3.45 -4.06 -18.82
N GLN A 244 2.99 -4.58 -19.97
CA GLN A 244 3.46 -4.13 -21.28
C GLN A 244 3.21 -2.64 -21.51
N ARG A 245 2.06 -2.11 -21.07
CA ARG A 245 1.74 -0.67 -21.16
C ARG A 245 2.64 0.18 -20.29
N LEU A 246 2.96 -0.31 -19.09
CA LEU A 246 3.86 0.39 -18.17
C LEU A 246 5.31 0.39 -18.64
N GLN A 247 5.72 -0.61 -19.43
CA GLN A 247 7.06 -0.73 -20.02
C GLN A 247 7.17 -0.12 -21.43
N GLY A 248 6.07 0.29 -22.04
CA GLY A 248 6.02 0.82 -23.41
C GLY A 248 6.65 2.21 -23.56
N PRO A 249 6.91 2.67 -24.80
CA PRO A 249 7.63 3.92 -25.11
C PRO A 249 6.98 5.22 -24.57
N ASP A 250 5.73 5.18 -24.12
CA ASP A 250 5.07 6.29 -23.39
C ASP A 250 5.46 6.38 -21.90
N ALA A 251 6.37 5.53 -21.42
CA ALA A 251 6.97 5.62 -20.08
C ALA A 251 7.99 6.77 -19.95
N ALA A 252 8.41 7.37 -21.06
CA ALA A 252 9.50 8.36 -21.13
C ALA A 252 9.05 9.79 -21.52
N ARG A 253 7.74 10.09 -21.50
CA ARG A 253 7.21 11.43 -21.80
C ARG A 253 6.57 12.08 -20.59
#